data_AF-A0A662KKI7-F1
#
_entry.id   AF-A0A662KKI7-F1
#
_cell.length_a   1.000
_cell.length_b   1.000
_cell.length_c   1.000
_cell.angle_alpha   90.00
_cell.angle_beta   90.00
_cell.angle_gamma   90.00
#
_symmetry.space_group_name_H-M   'P 1'
#
loop_
_entity.id
_entity.type
_entity.pdbx_description
1 polymer ?
#
loop_
_entity_poly.entity_id
_entity_poly.type
_entity_poly.pdbx_seq_one_letter_code
_entity_poly.pdbx_strand_id
1 'polypeptide(L)'
;MDYERWKVFYRSIIDDLGYSEDKDMESAKILDDILKNKDIDSVFERLRSLVNGKEVVVFGAGPSLLKGIDRYRDLIERLTKISADGATSALLEKEILPDVVVTDLDGKIEDLLKANEKGSIVIVHAHGDNIDKIREFGNKFGNIIGTTQTDPSKFEKLFNFGGFTDGDRSVFLAHSLNASKIYLIGFDFDGKVGRFSFSKDVVMKRKKLEWCKILLEEIDGLIFLK
;
A
#
# COMPACT_ATOMS: atom_id res chain seq x y z
N MET A 1 10.42 -4.08 -7.01
CA MET A 1 11.62 -3.36 -7.51
C MET A 1 12.76 -3.70 -6.56
N ASP A 2 13.98 -3.93 -7.06
CA ASP A 2 15.14 -4.08 -6.16
C ASP A 2 15.47 -2.74 -5.48
N TYR A 3 16.14 -2.81 -4.33
CA TYR A 3 16.39 -1.62 -3.52
C TYR A 3 17.32 -0.61 -4.22
N GLU A 4 18.30 -1.05 -5.01
CA GLU A 4 19.23 -0.13 -5.68
C GLU A 4 18.52 0.72 -6.73
N ARG A 5 17.58 0.13 -7.49
CA ARG A 5 16.71 0.90 -8.40
C ARG A 5 15.75 1.80 -7.62
N TRP A 6 15.11 1.30 -6.56
CA TRP A 6 14.18 2.08 -5.74
C TRP A 6 14.84 3.32 -5.11
N LYS A 7 16.07 3.17 -4.62
CA LYS A 7 16.85 4.22 -3.95
C LYS A 7 17.04 5.47 -4.80
N VAL A 8 17.10 5.33 -6.13
CA VAL A 8 17.20 6.48 -7.06
C VAL A 8 15.92 7.32 -7.03
N PHE A 9 14.75 6.66 -7.11
CA PHE A 9 13.46 7.32 -6.99
C PHE A 9 13.27 7.92 -5.60
N TYR A 10 13.57 7.13 -4.55
CA TYR A 10 13.45 7.56 -3.16
C TYR A 10 14.21 8.87 -2.90
N ARG A 11 15.48 8.96 -3.33
CA ARG A 11 16.28 10.18 -3.21
C ARG A 11 15.65 11.38 -3.94
N SER A 12 15.16 11.16 -5.15
CA SER A 12 14.51 12.22 -5.92
C SER A 12 13.22 12.72 -5.26
N ILE A 13 12.46 11.81 -4.64
CA ILE A 13 11.23 12.13 -3.91
C ILE A 13 11.51 12.93 -2.64
N ILE A 14 12.48 12.52 -1.83
CA ILE A 14 12.82 13.25 -0.60
C ILE A 14 13.37 14.65 -0.93
N ASP A 15 14.13 14.79 -2.02
CA ASP A 15 14.65 16.07 -2.48
C ASP A 15 13.54 17.01 -3.00
N ASP A 16 12.57 16.50 -3.77
CA ASP A 16 11.44 17.30 -4.28
C ASP A 16 10.43 17.69 -3.19
N LEU A 17 10.16 16.78 -2.24
CA LEU A 17 9.10 16.93 -1.25
C LEU A 17 9.60 17.39 0.13
N GLY A 18 10.93 17.46 0.32
CA GLY A 18 11.55 17.92 1.56
C GLY A 18 11.39 16.93 2.73
N TYR A 19 11.31 15.63 2.43
CA TYR A 19 11.22 14.58 3.46
C TYR A 19 12.59 14.23 4.03
N SER A 20 12.60 13.60 5.22
CA SER A 20 13.82 13.26 5.94
C SER A 20 14.02 11.76 6.01
N GLU A 21 15.11 11.28 5.40
CA GLU A 21 15.52 9.87 5.48
C GLU A 21 15.77 9.43 6.92
N ASP A 22 16.31 10.31 7.78
CA ASP A 22 16.51 10.00 9.20
C ASP A 22 15.20 9.73 9.93
N LYS A 23 14.14 10.49 9.65
CA LYS A 23 12.81 10.25 10.22
C LYS A 23 12.17 8.96 9.68
N ASP A 24 12.35 8.68 8.39
CA ASP A 24 11.88 7.42 7.81
C ASP A 24 12.58 6.22 8.47
N MET A 25 13.89 6.33 8.69
CA MET A 25 14.69 5.33 9.40
C MET A 25 14.23 5.16 10.86
N GLU A 26 13.90 6.25 11.56
CA GLU A 26 13.35 6.19 12.93
C GLU A 26 12.02 5.43 12.96
N SER A 27 11.09 5.78 12.08
CA SER A 27 9.78 5.11 11.95
C SER A 27 9.95 3.62 11.65
N ALA A 28 10.84 3.29 10.72
CA ALA A 28 11.14 1.91 10.35
C ALA A 28 11.74 1.12 11.53
N LYS A 29 12.67 1.68 12.31
CA LYS A 29 13.20 1.01 13.51
C LYS A 29 12.11 0.65 14.52
N ILE A 30 11.18 1.57 14.75
CA ILE A 30 10.07 1.35 15.69
C ILE A 30 9.15 0.24 15.19
N LEU A 31 8.82 0.24 13.89
CA LEU A 31 8.00 -0.82 13.30
C LEU A 31 8.73 -2.17 13.37
N ASP A 32 10.02 -2.22 13.03
CA ASP A 32 10.84 -3.44 13.11
C ASP A 32 10.83 -4.04 14.51
N ASP A 33 11.03 -3.21 15.55
CA ASP A 33 10.99 -3.64 16.95
C ASP A 33 9.63 -4.20 17.37
N ILE A 34 8.53 -3.60 16.90
CA ILE A 34 7.16 -4.12 17.12
C ILE A 34 6.99 -5.52 16.49
N LEU A 35 7.57 -5.73 15.31
CA LEU A 35 7.39 -6.97 14.54
C LEU A 35 8.31 -8.11 14.99
N LYS A 36 9.37 -7.86 15.76
CA LYS A 36 10.28 -8.90 16.29
C LYS A 36 9.57 -10.02 17.04
N ASN A 37 8.47 -9.71 17.72
CA ASN A 37 7.69 -10.68 18.50
C ASN A 37 6.54 -11.32 17.69
N LYS A 38 6.49 -11.12 16.37
CA LYS A 38 5.43 -11.64 15.50
C LYS A 38 5.99 -12.67 14.51
N ASP A 39 5.14 -13.61 14.10
CA ASP A 39 5.47 -14.63 13.11
C ASP A 39 5.34 -14.08 11.68
N ILE A 40 6.28 -13.19 11.31
CA ILE A 40 6.28 -12.50 10.02
C ILE A 40 6.47 -13.48 8.86
N ASP A 41 7.26 -14.53 9.03
CA ASP A 41 7.57 -15.48 7.97
C ASP A 41 6.31 -16.25 7.54
N SER A 42 5.51 -16.72 8.50
CA SER A 42 4.23 -17.39 8.23
C SER A 42 3.23 -16.47 7.52
N VAL A 43 3.11 -15.21 7.97
CA VAL A 43 2.22 -14.23 7.34
C VAL A 43 2.71 -13.88 5.92
N PHE A 44 4.03 -13.80 5.71
CA PHE A 44 4.63 -13.54 4.41
C PHE A 44 4.41 -14.68 3.41
N GLU A 45 4.52 -15.94 3.84
CA GLU A 45 4.19 -17.08 2.97
C GLU A 45 2.70 -17.10 2.60
N ARG A 46 1.82 -16.72 3.53
CA ARG A 46 0.40 -16.54 3.20
C ARG A 46 0.20 -15.43 2.16
N LEU A 47 0.84 -14.28 2.33
CA LEU A 47 0.81 -13.19 1.36
C LEU A 47 1.30 -13.66 -0.02
N ARG A 48 2.42 -14.38 -0.07
CA ARG A 48 2.98 -14.92 -1.30
C ARG A 48 2.00 -15.88 -1.98
N SER A 49 1.31 -16.73 -1.23
CA SER A 49 0.30 -17.66 -1.77
C SER A 49 -0.92 -16.96 -2.38
N LEU A 50 -1.28 -15.77 -1.88
CA LEU A 50 -2.38 -14.96 -2.41
C LEU A 50 -2.02 -14.27 -3.74
N VAL A 51 -0.74 -14.04 -4.01
CA VAL A 51 -0.30 -13.20 -5.13
C VAL A 51 0.42 -13.99 -6.24
N ASN A 52 1.29 -14.93 -5.88
CA ASN A 52 2.18 -15.59 -6.84
C ASN A 52 1.41 -16.37 -7.93
N GLY A 53 1.58 -15.95 -9.18
CA GLY A 53 0.89 -16.50 -10.35
C GLY A 53 -0.61 -16.15 -10.43
N LYS A 54 -1.14 -15.34 -9.51
CA LYS A 54 -2.56 -14.95 -9.46
C LYS A 54 -2.79 -13.63 -10.21
N GLU A 55 -4.01 -13.48 -10.73
CA GLU A 55 -4.48 -12.19 -11.21
C GLU A 55 -4.91 -11.34 -9.99
N VAL A 56 -4.43 -10.10 -9.93
CA VAL A 56 -4.59 -9.19 -8.79
C VAL A 56 -5.32 -7.94 -9.23
N VAL A 57 -6.23 -7.43 -8.40
CA VAL A 57 -6.79 -6.09 -8.54
C VAL A 57 -6.35 -5.21 -7.37
N VAL A 58 -5.80 -4.04 -7.71
CA VAL A 58 -5.39 -3.02 -6.76
C VAL A 58 -6.40 -1.88 -6.77
N PHE A 59 -6.84 -1.46 -5.58
CA PHE A 59 -7.78 -0.38 -5.39
C PHE A 59 -7.08 0.85 -4.83
N GLY A 60 -6.98 1.90 -5.65
CA GLY A 60 -6.58 3.24 -5.23
C GLY A 60 -7.77 4.06 -4.73
N ALA A 61 -7.50 5.18 -4.07
CA ALA A 61 -8.52 6.05 -3.48
C ALA A 61 -9.00 7.18 -4.42
N GLY A 62 -8.90 7.00 -5.74
CA GLY A 62 -9.34 7.97 -6.75
C GLY A 62 -10.87 8.10 -6.88
N PRO A 63 -11.37 9.19 -7.46
CA PRO A 63 -12.81 9.43 -7.67
C PRO A 63 -13.53 8.34 -8.48
N SER A 64 -12.85 7.59 -9.34
CA SER A 64 -13.46 6.50 -10.11
C SER A 64 -13.70 5.23 -9.30
N LEU A 65 -13.18 5.12 -8.07
CA LEU A 65 -13.16 3.90 -7.27
C LEU A 65 -14.53 3.22 -7.16
N LEU A 66 -15.56 3.92 -6.67
CA LEU A 66 -16.89 3.31 -6.46
C LEU A 66 -17.53 2.87 -7.77
N LYS A 67 -17.41 3.68 -8.82
CA LYS A 67 -17.95 3.35 -10.14
C LYS A 67 -17.23 2.14 -10.73
N GLY A 68 -15.92 2.04 -10.55
CA GLY A 68 -15.13 0.88 -10.97
C GLY A 68 -15.52 -0.38 -10.22
N ILE A 69 -15.68 -0.31 -8.89
CA ILE A 69 -16.15 -1.45 -8.09
C ILE A 69 -17.50 -1.96 -8.60
N ASP A 70 -18.47 -1.06 -8.81
CA ASP A 70 -19.80 -1.43 -9.27
C ASP A 70 -19.78 -2.02 -10.69
N ARG A 71 -18.94 -1.47 -11.57
CA ARG A 71 -18.85 -1.90 -12.97
C ARG A 71 -18.17 -3.25 -13.15
N TYR A 72 -17.16 -3.56 -12.33
CA TYR A 72 -16.31 -4.74 -12.49
C TYR A 72 -16.49 -5.77 -11.36
N ARG A 73 -17.63 -5.74 -10.65
CA ARG A 73 -17.88 -6.57 -9.47
C ARG A 73 -17.62 -8.07 -9.70
N ASP A 74 -18.18 -8.62 -10.78
CA ASP A 74 -18.03 -10.04 -11.12
C ASP A 74 -16.58 -10.45 -11.40
N LEU A 75 -15.76 -9.52 -11.89
CA LEU A 75 -14.32 -9.74 -12.09
C LEU A 75 -13.63 -9.71 -10.71
N ILE A 76 -13.86 -8.66 -9.92
CA ILE A 76 -13.25 -8.44 -8.60
C ILE A 76 -13.43 -9.65 -7.67
N GLU A 77 -14.60 -10.29 -7.68
CA GLU A 77 -14.87 -11.43 -6.81
C GLU A 77 -13.92 -12.62 -7.03
N ARG A 78 -13.38 -12.76 -8.25
CA ARG A 78 -12.50 -13.87 -8.66
C ARG A 78 -11.01 -13.57 -8.51
N LEU A 79 -10.65 -12.31 -8.27
CA LEU A 79 -9.27 -11.83 -8.21
C LEU A 79 -8.79 -11.72 -6.77
N THR A 80 -7.46 -11.72 -6.57
CA THR A 80 -6.88 -11.29 -5.30
C THR A 80 -7.04 -9.77 -5.17
N LYS A 81 -7.59 -9.30 -4.06
CA LYS A 81 -7.94 -7.90 -3.80
C LYS A 81 -6.89 -7.24 -2.90
N ILE A 82 -6.25 -6.19 -3.40
CA ILE A 82 -5.32 -5.36 -2.60
C ILE A 82 -5.88 -3.94 -2.51
N SER A 83 -6.16 -3.44 -1.30
CA SER A 83 -6.60 -2.05 -1.11
C SER A 83 -5.49 -1.15 -0.58
N ALA A 84 -5.39 0.04 -1.16
CA ALA A 84 -4.53 1.11 -0.68
C ALA A 84 -5.28 1.95 0.35
N ASP A 85 -4.92 1.77 1.62
CA ASP A 85 -5.34 2.55 2.78
C ASP A 85 -6.85 2.83 2.78
N GLY A 86 -7.28 4.08 2.56
CA GLY A 86 -8.68 4.48 2.56
C GLY A 86 -9.57 3.78 1.52
N ALA A 87 -9.00 3.18 0.46
CA ALA A 87 -9.77 2.32 -0.44
C ALA A 87 -10.40 1.11 0.28
N THR A 88 -9.83 0.70 1.42
CA THR A 88 -10.39 -0.34 2.30
C THR A 88 -11.79 0.02 2.77
N SER A 89 -12.01 1.28 3.18
CA SER A 89 -13.35 1.75 3.58
C SER A 89 -14.36 1.63 2.45
N ALA A 90 -13.97 1.96 1.21
CA ALA A 90 -14.85 1.84 0.06
C ALA A 90 -15.23 0.39 -0.25
N LEU A 91 -14.27 -0.55 -0.14
CA LEU A 91 -14.54 -1.97 -0.32
C LEU A 91 -15.49 -2.50 0.76
N LEU A 92 -15.26 -2.13 2.03
CA LEU A 92 -16.13 -2.54 3.13
C LEU A 92 -17.54 -1.93 3.01
N GLU A 93 -17.68 -0.68 2.52
CA GLU A 93 -18.99 -0.08 2.18
C GLU A 93 -19.74 -0.90 1.11
N LYS A 94 -19.01 -1.60 0.24
CA LYS A 94 -19.53 -2.48 -0.82
C LYS A 94 -19.56 -3.95 -0.42
N GLU A 95 -19.36 -4.26 0.87
CA GLU A 95 -19.34 -5.61 1.42
C GLU A 95 -18.27 -6.52 0.81
N ILE A 96 -17.18 -5.93 0.30
CA ILE A 96 -16.01 -6.62 -0.23
C ILE A 96 -14.91 -6.59 0.84
N LEU A 97 -14.44 -7.76 1.25
CA LEU A 97 -13.25 -7.87 2.09
C LEU A 97 -12.00 -7.93 1.18
N PRO A 98 -11.03 -7.01 1.31
CA PRO A 98 -9.75 -7.17 0.64
C PRO A 98 -8.96 -8.34 1.22
N ASP A 99 -8.12 -8.97 0.40
CA ASP A 99 -7.20 -10.01 0.88
C ASP A 99 -5.97 -9.36 1.56
N VAL A 100 -5.53 -8.22 1.02
CA VAL A 100 -4.39 -7.44 1.50
C VAL A 100 -4.76 -5.96 1.58
N VAL A 101 -4.30 -5.30 2.63
CA VAL A 101 -4.41 -3.84 2.82
C VAL A 101 -3.00 -3.27 2.91
N VAL A 102 -2.64 -2.28 2.10
CA VAL A 102 -1.37 -1.54 2.21
C VAL A 102 -1.68 -0.15 2.74
N THR A 103 -1.02 0.27 3.81
CA THR A 103 -1.40 1.48 4.53
C THR A 103 -0.22 2.12 5.27
N ASP A 104 -0.19 3.45 5.27
CA ASP A 104 0.63 4.28 6.15
C ASP A 104 -0.12 4.71 7.44
N LEU A 105 -1.33 4.17 7.66
CA LEU A 105 -2.25 4.45 8.75
C LEU A 105 -2.92 5.83 8.68
N ASP A 106 -2.99 6.48 7.51
CA ASP A 106 -3.77 7.72 7.31
C ASP A 106 -5.27 7.52 7.14
N GLY A 107 -5.71 6.33 6.74
CA GLY A 107 -7.10 5.99 6.56
C GLY A 107 -7.87 5.81 7.86
N LYS A 108 -9.10 5.34 7.73
CA LYS A 108 -9.96 5.08 8.89
C LYS A 108 -9.50 3.81 9.63
N ILE A 109 -8.80 4.00 10.74
CA ILE A 109 -8.17 2.92 11.51
C ILE A 109 -9.13 1.79 11.87
N GLU A 110 -10.39 2.10 12.23
CA GLU A 110 -11.35 1.07 12.60
C GLU A 110 -11.66 0.13 11.43
N ASP A 111 -11.66 0.65 10.20
CA ASP A 111 -11.90 -0.15 9.00
C ASP A 111 -10.70 -1.03 8.68
N LEU A 112 -9.46 -0.54 8.90
CA LEU A 112 -8.23 -1.32 8.76
C LEU A 112 -8.16 -2.48 9.77
N LEU A 113 -8.46 -2.21 11.04
CA LEU A 113 -8.52 -3.23 12.10
C LEU A 113 -9.60 -4.27 11.81
N LYS A 114 -10.81 -3.82 11.44
CA LYS A 114 -11.92 -4.70 11.06
C LYS A 114 -11.58 -5.61 9.89
N ALA A 115 -10.88 -5.09 8.87
CA ALA A 115 -10.42 -5.90 7.75
C ALA A 115 -9.41 -6.97 8.22
N ASN A 116 -8.47 -6.59 9.10
CA ASN A 116 -7.47 -7.50 9.65
C ASN A 116 -8.07 -8.62 10.52
N GLU A 117 -8.99 -8.27 11.41
CA GLU A 117 -9.76 -9.21 12.25
C GLU A 117 -10.53 -10.22 11.41
N LYS A 118 -11.04 -9.80 10.24
CA LYS A 118 -11.72 -10.66 9.27
C LYS A 118 -10.79 -11.50 8.39
N GLY A 119 -9.47 -11.37 8.55
CA GLY A 119 -8.48 -12.21 7.88
C GLY A 119 -7.64 -11.51 6.80
N SER A 120 -7.83 -10.21 6.56
CA SER A 120 -6.97 -9.46 5.63
C SER A 120 -5.55 -9.37 6.18
N ILE A 121 -4.54 -9.46 5.33
CA ILE A 121 -3.15 -9.15 5.70
C ILE A 121 -2.96 -7.63 5.60
N VAL A 122 -2.44 -6.99 6.65
CA VAL A 122 -2.15 -5.55 6.64
C VAL A 122 -0.66 -5.34 6.48
N ILE A 123 -0.28 -4.67 5.40
CA ILE A 123 1.07 -4.20 5.12
C ILE A 123 1.16 -2.76 5.65
N VAL A 124 1.83 -2.59 6.79
CA VAL A 124 2.04 -1.27 7.38
C VAL A 124 3.34 -0.69 6.83
N HIS A 125 3.26 0.51 6.28
CA HIS A 125 4.42 1.23 5.76
C HIS A 125 4.97 2.23 6.77
N ALA A 126 6.26 2.14 7.10
CA ALA A 126 6.92 3.08 7.98
C ALA A 126 7.52 4.27 7.22
N HIS A 127 7.16 5.48 7.62
CA HIS A 127 7.77 6.73 7.15
C HIS A 127 7.75 7.81 8.25
N GLY A 128 8.45 8.92 8.03
CA GLY A 128 8.76 9.89 9.08
C GLY A 128 7.57 10.60 9.74
N ASP A 129 6.39 10.59 9.12
CA ASP A 129 5.21 11.31 9.63
C ASP A 129 4.24 10.40 10.42
N ASN A 130 4.40 9.08 10.37
CA ASN A 130 3.46 8.13 10.98
C ASN A 130 4.00 7.40 12.23
N ILE A 131 5.12 7.89 12.80
CA ILE A 131 5.78 7.30 13.97
C ILE A 131 4.79 7.08 15.13
N ASP A 132 4.00 8.09 15.49
CA ASP A 132 3.07 7.99 16.61
C ASP A 132 1.95 7.00 16.34
N LYS A 133 1.49 6.90 15.08
CA LYS A 133 0.49 5.92 14.67
C LYS A 133 1.03 4.49 14.72
N ILE A 134 2.28 4.28 14.33
CA ILE A 134 2.92 2.96 14.44
C ILE A 134 3.02 2.55 15.91
N ARG A 135 3.43 3.45 16.80
CA ARG A 135 3.46 3.19 18.24
C ARG A 135 2.08 2.83 18.79
N GLU A 136 1.05 3.55 18.37
CA GLU A 136 -0.31 3.36 18.88
C GLU A 136 -1.01 2.11 18.32
N PHE A 137 -0.83 1.82 17.03
CA PHE A 137 -1.64 0.83 16.31
C PHE A 137 -0.86 -0.39 15.83
N GLY A 138 0.46 -0.32 15.65
CA GLY A 138 1.26 -1.41 15.05
C GLY A 138 1.10 -2.76 15.76
N ASN A 139 1.00 -2.74 17.10
CA ASN A 139 0.77 -3.95 17.89
C ASN A 139 -0.64 -4.53 17.79
N LYS A 140 -1.63 -3.75 17.37
CA LYS A 140 -3.06 -4.14 17.34
C LYS A 140 -3.40 -5.04 16.15
N PHE A 141 -2.55 -5.09 15.12
CA PHE A 141 -2.76 -5.96 13.97
C PHE A 141 -2.22 -7.38 14.22
N GLY A 142 -3.06 -8.39 13.97
CA GLY A 142 -2.69 -9.81 14.07
C GLY A 142 -1.95 -10.29 12.83
N ASN A 143 -2.51 -10.09 11.64
CA ASN A 143 -1.87 -10.44 10.37
C ASN A 143 -1.16 -9.22 9.79
N ILE A 144 0.08 -8.97 10.19
CA ILE A 144 0.83 -7.76 9.82
C ILE A 144 2.17 -8.10 9.17
N ILE A 145 2.52 -7.32 8.16
CA ILE A 145 3.87 -7.24 7.57
C ILE A 145 4.29 -5.78 7.57
N GLY A 146 5.55 -5.51 7.89
CA GLY A 146 6.11 -4.17 7.85
C GLY A 146 6.88 -3.89 6.56
N THR A 147 6.78 -2.67 6.07
CA THR A 147 7.60 -2.19 4.96
C THR A 147 8.29 -0.89 5.29
N THR A 148 9.42 -0.65 4.63
CA THR A 148 10.21 0.59 4.72
C THR A 148 10.50 1.13 3.33
N GLN A 149 10.70 2.44 3.22
CA GLN A 149 11.22 3.09 2.01
C GLN A 149 12.74 3.25 2.03
N THR A 150 13.37 3.00 3.17
CA THR A 150 14.83 3.02 3.34
C THR A 150 15.42 1.63 3.06
N ASP A 151 16.73 1.47 3.33
CA ASP A 151 17.48 0.24 3.08
C ASP A 151 16.95 -0.92 3.95
N PRO A 152 16.30 -1.93 3.35
CA PRO A 152 15.71 -3.03 4.09
C PRO A 152 16.77 -3.89 4.80
N SER A 153 18.04 -3.89 4.36
CA SER A 153 19.11 -4.69 4.98
C SER A 153 19.46 -4.26 6.41
N LYS A 154 18.96 -3.09 6.84
CA LYS A 154 19.13 -2.55 8.19
C LYS A 154 18.10 -3.07 9.21
N PHE A 155 17.15 -3.89 8.76
CA PHE A 155 16.01 -4.35 9.53
C PHE A 155 15.87 -5.86 9.45
N GLU A 156 15.33 -6.47 10.50
CA GLU A 156 15.15 -7.93 10.55
C GLU A 156 13.80 -8.37 9.95
N LYS A 157 12.76 -7.54 10.12
CA LYS A 157 11.36 -7.89 9.86
C LYS A 157 10.69 -7.00 8.82
N LEU A 158 11.43 -6.06 8.23
CA LEU A 158 10.88 -5.14 7.22
C LEU A 158 11.29 -5.52 5.81
N PHE A 159 10.35 -5.32 4.90
CA PHE A 159 10.56 -5.50 3.47
C PHE A 159 10.58 -4.16 2.73
N ASN A 160 11.15 -4.13 1.54
CA ASN A 160 11.01 -3.04 0.60
C ASN A 160 10.65 -3.62 -0.77
N PHE A 161 9.45 -3.30 -1.27
CA PHE A 161 8.98 -3.74 -2.59
C PHE A 161 9.08 -2.63 -3.65
N GLY A 162 9.35 -1.39 -3.22
CA GLY A 162 9.23 -0.16 -4.01
C GLY A 162 7.88 0.55 -3.83
N GLY A 163 7.70 1.63 -4.59
CA GLY A 163 6.52 2.49 -4.56
C GLY A 163 6.57 3.55 -3.46
N PHE A 164 5.82 4.65 -3.63
CA PHE A 164 5.85 5.83 -2.78
C PHE A 164 4.53 6.13 -2.06
N THR A 165 3.40 5.97 -2.74
CA THR A 165 2.07 6.07 -2.11
C THR A 165 1.52 4.67 -1.87
N ASP A 166 0.52 4.52 -1.00
CA ASP A 166 -0.08 3.19 -0.77
C ASP A 166 -0.60 2.54 -2.06
N GLY A 167 -1.05 3.36 -3.02
CA GLY A 167 -1.53 2.91 -4.33
C GLY A 167 -0.44 2.19 -5.13
N ASP A 168 0.65 2.88 -5.48
CA ASP A 168 1.74 2.28 -6.24
C ASP A 168 2.54 1.26 -5.42
N ARG A 169 2.69 1.44 -4.08
CA ARG A 169 3.26 0.39 -3.21
C ARG A 169 2.49 -0.93 -3.33
N SER A 170 1.16 -0.88 -3.42
CA SER A 170 0.34 -2.07 -3.64
C SER A 170 0.63 -2.73 -4.99
N VAL A 171 0.89 -1.94 -6.04
CA VAL A 171 1.24 -2.46 -7.38
C VAL A 171 2.63 -3.08 -7.35
N PHE A 172 3.61 -2.41 -6.75
CA PHE A 172 4.98 -2.93 -6.60
C PHE A 172 5.03 -4.21 -5.77
N LEU A 173 4.23 -4.28 -4.70
CA LEU A 173 4.05 -5.49 -3.92
C LEU A 173 3.56 -6.64 -4.81
N ALA A 174 2.45 -6.43 -5.53
CA ALA A 174 1.87 -7.44 -6.40
C ALA A 174 2.86 -7.92 -7.48
N HIS A 175 3.56 -6.97 -8.10
CA HIS A 175 4.57 -7.24 -9.11
C HIS A 175 5.76 -8.02 -8.55
N SER A 176 6.30 -7.61 -7.39
CA SER A 176 7.45 -8.28 -6.74
C SER A 176 7.17 -9.71 -6.31
N LEU A 177 5.90 -10.03 -6.05
CA LEU A 177 5.44 -11.37 -5.69
C LEU A 177 4.94 -12.18 -6.89
N ASN A 178 5.25 -11.73 -8.12
CA ASN A 178 4.94 -12.40 -9.38
C ASN A 178 3.43 -12.58 -9.66
N ALA A 179 2.62 -11.55 -9.42
CA ALA A 179 1.26 -11.51 -9.95
C ALA A 179 1.28 -11.72 -11.49
N SER A 180 0.37 -12.54 -12.01
CA SER A 180 0.32 -12.84 -13.44
C SER A 180 -0.31 -11.73 -14.27
N LYS A 181 -1.23 -10.97 -13.69
CA LYS A 181 -1.79 -9.71 -14.21
C LYS A 181 -2.18 -8.79 -13.06
N ILE A 182 -2.10 -7.47 -13.30
CA ILE A 182 -2.46 -6.46 -12.31
C ILE A 182 -3.47 -5.48 -12.93
N TYR A 183 -4.68 -5.48 -12.36
CA TYR A 183 -5.74 -4.54 -12.68
C TYR A 183 -5.77 -3.39 -11.68
N LEU A 184 -6.07 -2.18 -12.13
CA LEU A 184 -6.07 -0.98 -11.32
C LEU A 184 -7.45 -0.31 -11.36
N ILE A 185 -8.09 -0.15 -10.19
CA ILE A 185 -9.35 0.60 -10.02
C ILE A 185 -9.11 1.77 -9.09
N GLY A 186 -9.66 2.95 -9.40
CA GLY A 186 -9.48 4.14 -8.56
C GLY A 186 -8.10 4.78 -8.69
N PHE A 187 -7.43 4.60 -9.83
CA PHE A 187 -6.16 5.25 -10.17
C PHE A 187 -6.42 6.40 -11.16
N ASP A 188 -6.80 7.55 -10.61
CA ASP A 188 -7.10 8.75 -11.38
C ASP A 188 -5.99 9.79 -11.22
N PHE A 189 -5.45 10.27 -12.34
CA PHE A 189 -4.36 11.26 -12.39
C PHE A 189 -4.83 12.61 -12.96
N ASP A 190 -6.15 12.87 -12.96
CA ASP A 190 -6.75 14.10 -13.49
C ASP A 190 -6.78 15.25 -12.46
N GLY A 191 -6.19 15.04 -11.29
CA GLY A 191 -6.04 16.05 -10.23
C GLY A 191 -7.26 16.21 -9.32
N LYS A 192 -8.30 15.38 -9.47
CA LYS A 192 -9.43 15.31 -8.54
C LYS A 192 -9.13 14.39 -7.37
N VAL A 193 -9.47 14.86 -6.17
CA VAL A 193 -9.25 14.11 -4.93
C VAL A 193 -10.48 13.24 -4.66
N GLY A 194 -10.27 11.92 -4.54
CA GLY A 194 -11.34 10.99 -4.24
C GLY A 194 -11.79 11.06 -2.78
N ARG A 195 -13.06 10.72 -2.52
CA ARG A 195 -13.71 10.74 -1.20
C ARG A 195 -12.92 9.97 -0.13
N PHE A 196 -12.30 8.85 -0.53
CA PHE A 196 -11.60 7.94 0.36
C PHE A 196 -10.11 8.20 0.49
N SER A 197 -9.60 9.30 -0.09
CA SER A 197 -8.17 9.63 0.01
C SER A 197 -7.80 10.28 1.34
N PHE A 198 -8.80 10.74 2.11
CA PHE A 198 -8.69 11.43 3.41
C PHE A 198 -7.69 12.61 3.47
N SER A 199 -7.17 13.05 2.33
CA SER A 199 -6.18 14.09 2.23
C SER A 199 -6.81 15.48 2.27
N LYS A 200 -6.28 16.34 3.14
CA LYS A 200 -6.69 17.75 3.26
C LYS A 200 -5.80 18.69 2.43
N ASP A 201 -4.58 18.26 2.11
CA ASP A 201 -3.63 19.04 1.31
C ASP A 201 -3.68 18.59 -0.17
N VAL A 202 -4.50 19.30 -0.94
CA VAL A 202 -4.70 19.03 -2.36
C VAL A 202 -3.41 19.27 -3.17
N VAL A 203 -2.57 20.23 -2.76
CA VAL A 203 -1.34 20.58 -3.51
C VAL A 203 -0.32 19.47 -3.34
N MET A 204 -0.03 19.08 -2.10
CA MET A 204 0.86 17.95 -1.82
C MET A 204 0.32 16.66 -2.44
N LYS A 205 -0.99 16.42 -2.36
CA LYS A 205 -1.59 15.22 -2.96
C LYS A 205 -1.35 15.14 -4.46
N ARG A 206 -1.43 16.26 -5.20
CA ARG A 206 -1.14 16.30 -6.63
C ARG A 206 0.32 15.94 -6.93
N LYS A 207 1.27 16.50 -6.20
CA LYS A 207 2.69 16.11 -6.32
C LYS A 207 2.91 14.62 -6.06
N LYS A 208 2.29 14.07 -5.00
CA LYS A 208 2.37 12.63 -4.71
C LYS A 208 1.78 11.78 -5.85
N LEU A 209 0.70 12.23 -6.49
CA LEU A 209 0.10 11.54 -7.63
C LEU A 209 0.96 11.60 -8.89
N GLU A 210 1.72 12.68 -9.10
CA GLU A 210 2.70 12.76 -10.19
C GLU A 210 3.81 11.71 -10.00
N TRP A 211 4.36 11.58 -8.80
CA TRP A 211 5.31 10.53 -8.46
C TRP A 211 4.72 9.13 -8.60
N CYS A 212 3.49 8.91 -8.12
CA CYS A 212 2.78 7.65 -8.30
C CYS A 212 2.68 7.29 -9.79
N LYS A 213 2.32 8.25 -10.65
CA LYS A 213 2.26 8.02 -12.10
C LYS A 213 3.61 7.64 -12.69
N ILE A 214 4.68 8.39 -12.37
CA ILE A 214 6.05 8.11 -12.82
C ILE A 214 6.47 6.69 -12.40
N LEU A 215 6.19 6.32 -11.16
CA LEU A 215 6.56 5.01 -10.63
C LEU A 215 5.77 3.87 -11.28
N LEU A 216 4.50 4.07 -11.63
CA LEU A 216 3.73 3.05 -12.34
C LEU A 216 4.21 2.83 -13.79
N GLU A 217 4.88 3.80 -14.40
CA GLU A 217 5.50 3.64 -15.73
C GLU A 217 6.69 2.64 -15.69
N GLU A 218 7.19 2.29 -14.50
CA GLU A 218 8.25 1.28 -14.32
C GLU A 218 7.72 -0.17 -14.41
N ILE A 219 6.40 -0.36 -14.50
CA ILE A 219 5.76 -1.68 -14.57
C ILE A 219 4.93 -1.80 -15.84
N ASP A 220 5.36 -2.69 -16.72
CA ASP A 220 4.63 -3.02 -17.94
C ASP A 220 3.37 -3.86 -17.67
N GLY A 221 2.39 -3.76 -18.57
CA GLY A 221 1.22 -4.64 -18.57
C GLY A 221 0.14 -4.32 -17.52
N LEU A 222 0.19 -3.15 -16.89
CA LEU A 222 -0.86 -2.67 -16.00
C LEU A 222 -2.17 -2.41 -16.76
N ILE A 223 -3.30 -2.89 -16.21
CA ILE A 223 -4.62 -2.75 -16.84
C ILE A 223 -5.48 -1.79 -16.01
N PHE A 224 -5.66 -0.57 -16.50
CA PHE A 224 -6.51 0.44 -15.84
C PHE A 224 -7.99 0.21 -16.15
N LEU A 225 -8.77 -0.08 -15.11
CA LEU A 225 -10.21 -0.31 -15.17
C LEU A 225 -10.94 0.97 -14.77
N LYS A 226 -11.50 1.68 -15.77
CA LYS A 226 -12.24 2.94 -15.63
C LYS A 226 -13.76 2.75 -15.72
#